data_AF-A0AB34GBD2-F1
#
_entry.id   AF-A0AB34GBD2-F1
#
_cell.length_a   1.000
_cell.length_b   1.000
_cell.length_c   1.000
_cell.angle_alpha   90.00
_cell.angle_beta   90.00
_cell.angle_gamma   90.00
#
_symmetry.space_group_name_H-M   'P 1'
#
loop_
_entity.id
_entity.type
_entity.pdbx_description
1 polymer ?
#
loop_
_entity_poly.entity_id
_entity_poly.type
_entity_poly.pdbx_seq_one_letter_code
_entity_poly.pdbx_strand_id
1 'polypeptide(L)'
;MCGDFGRPQGTVARVHIGQVIMSIHTKLQNKEHVIKALHRAKIQFPGHQKIHISKKWGFTKFNADEFENMVAEKWLITDGCGVKYIPTRGPWTRGGPCTHESFGAAPSLLVPTHKSYFPVKKKKSDCPILP
;
A
#
# COMPACT_ATOMS: atom_id res chain seq x y z
N MET A 1 -4.87 -52.34 11.26
CA MET A 1 -5.88 -51.71 12.13
C MET A 1 -7.10 -51.41 11.26
N CYS A 2 -8.28 -51.89 11.64
CA CYS A 2 -9.48 -51.78 10.81
C CYS A 2 -10.41 -50.71 11.41
N GLY A 3 -10.83 -49.72 10.62
CA GLY A 3 -11.76 -48.66 11.07
C GLY A 3 -11.13 -47.39 11.65
N ASP A 4 -9.92 -47.02 11.24
CA ASP A 4 -9.17 -45.90 11.84
C ASP A 4 -9.39 -44.54 11.13
N PHE A 5 -10.65 -44.21 10.82
CA PHE A 5 -10.99 -42.90 10.27
C PHE A 5 -11.32 -41.93 11.42
N GLY A 6 -10.46 -40.93 11.61
CA GLY A 6 -10.57 -39.98 12.72
C GLY A 6 -11.75 -39.01 12.62
N ARG A 7 -12.18 -38.51 13.78
CA ARG A 7 -13.11 -37.38 13.89
C ARG A 7 -12.38 -36.05 13.64
N PRO A 8 -13.06 -34.99 13.18
CA PRO A 8 -12.42 -33.70 12.95
C PRO A 8 -11.97 -33.07 14.27
N GLN A 9 -10.66 -32.82 14.41
CA GLN A 9 -10.05 -32.24 15.62
C GLN A 9 -9.99 -30.70 15.57
N GLY A 10 -9.78 -30.12 14.38
CA GLY A 10 -9.61 -28.68 14.21
C GLY A 10 -9.23 -28.29 12.78
N THR A 11 -9.18 -26.99 12.53
CA THR A 11 -8.80 -26.41 11.23
C THR A 11 -7.35 -25.94 11.23
N VAL A 12 -6.67 -26.10 10.10
CA VAL A 12 -5.29 -25.65 9.91
C VAL A 12 -5.19 -24.87 8.60
N ALA A 13 -4.45 -23.75 8.62
CA ALA A 13 -4.11 -23.01 7.41
C ALA A 13 -2.88 -23.65 6.73
N ARG A 14 -3.01 -24.04 5.47
CA ARG A 14 -1.88 -24.54 4.67
C ARG A 14 -1.14 -23.36 4.05
N VAL A 15 0.14 -23.23 4.34
CA VAL A 15 1.00 -22.11 3.89
C VAL A 15 2.12 -22.64 3.02
N HIS A 16 2.29 -22.07 1.82
CA HIS A 16 3.37 -22.40 0.90
C HIS A 16 4.61 -21.53 1.12
N ILE A 17 5.75 -21.98 0.59
CA ILE A 17 7.00 -21.21 0.63
C ILE A 17 6.81 -19.91 -0.17
N GLY A 18 7.16 -18.78 0.45
CA GLY A 18 7.00 -17.46 -0.17
C GLY A 18 5.61 -16.85 -0.03
N GLN A 19 4.66 -17.55 0.59
CA GLN A 19 3.35 -16.99 0.90
C GLN A 19 3.41 -16.04 2.10
N VAL A 20 2.72 -14.90 1.99
CA VAL A 20 2.62 -13.92 3.09
C VAL A 20 1.55 -14.37 4.08
N ILE A 21 1.90 -14.45 5.37
CA ILE A 21 0.98 -14.87 6.45
C ILE A 21 0.30 -13.64 7.07
N MET A 22 1.10 -12.64 7.46
CA MET A 22 0.62 -11.39 8.07
C MET A 22 1.25 -10.21 7.35
N SER A 23 0.46 -9.15 7.18
CA SER A 23 0.88 -7.90 6.54
C SER A 23 0.37 -6.71 7.34
N ILE A 24 1.25 -5.74 7.59
CA ILE A 24 0.95 -4.54 8.37
C ILE A 24 1.32 -3.32 7.53
N HIS A 25 0.42 -2.34 7.46
CA HIS A 25 0.67 -1.04 6.83
C HIS A 25 0.68 0.05 7.90
N THR A 26 1.79 0.80 7.98
CA THR A 26 1.95 1.92 8.90
C THR A 26 2.72 3.06 8.25
N LYS A 27 2.68 4.24 8.87
CA LYS A 27 3.59 5.35 8.55
C LYS A 27 5.05 4.95 8.76
N LEU A 28 5.96 5.58 8.02
CA LEU A 28 7.39 5.29 8.04
C LEU A 28 8.03 5.45 9.44
N GLN A 29 7.50 6.39 10.24
CA GLN A 29 7.95 6.65 11.62
C GLN A 29 7.84 5.42 12.53
N ASN A 30 6.85 4.55 12.31
CA ASN A 30 6.57 3.41 13.18
C ASN A 30 7.25 2.11 12.72
N LYS A 31 8.14 2.19 11.72
CA LYS A 31 8.79 1.02 11.10
C LYS A 31 9.46 0.10 12.14
N GLU A 32 10.25 0.66 13.05
CA GLU A 32 10.98 -0.13 14.03
C GLU A 32 10.05 -0.84 15.02
N HIS A 33 8.95 -0.19 15.39
CA HIS A 33 7.95 -0.75 16.29
C HIS A 33 7.24 -1.95 15.63
N VAL A 34 6.92 -1.84 14.34
CA VAL A 34 6.29 -2.93 13.58
C VAL A 34 7.25 -4.11 13.42
N ILE A 35 8.53 -3.87 13.13
CA ILE A 35 9.53 -4.93 13.03
C ILE A 35 9.65 -5.71 14.35
N LYS A 36 9.68 -5.01 15.49
CA LYS A 36 9.71 -5.64 16.82
C LYS A 36 8.42 -6.45 17.09
N ALA A 37 7.26 -5.93 16.72
CA ALA A 37 5.98 -6.63 16.87
C ALA A 37 5.92 -7.91 16.03
N LEU A 38 6.35 -7.85 14.76
CA LEU A 38 6.41 -9.02 13.89
C LEU A 38 7.43 -10.06 14.36
N HIS A 39 8.54 -9.63 14.96
CA HIS A 39 9.51 -10.55 15.54
C HIS A 39 8.92 -11.32 16.73
N ARG A 40 8.13 -10.65 17.57
CA ARG A 40 7.41 -11.32 18.68
C ARG A 40 6.33 -12.27 18.17
N ALA A 41 5.58 -11.86 17.15
CA ALA A 41 4.54 -12.70 16.55
C ALA A 41 5.12 -13.94 15.85
N LYS A 42 6.29 -13.81 15.20
CA LYS A 42 7.00 -14.91 14.56
C LYS A 42 7.27 -16.09 15.50
N ILE A 43 7.53 -15.83 16.79
CA ILE A 43 7.82 -16.88 17.79
C ILE A 43 6.65 -17.86 17.96
N GLN A 44 5.42 -17.42 17.73
CA GLN A 44 4.22 -18.26 17.86
C GLN A 44 4.01 -19.20 16.67
N PHE A 45 4.71 -18.97 15.55
CA PHE A 45 4.59 -19.80 14.36
C PHE A 45 5.71 -20.84 14.30
N PRO A 46 5.41 -22.11 14.03
CA PRO A 46 6.43 -23.13 13.86
C PRO A 46 7.21 -22.90 12.56
N GLY A 47 8.50 -23.24 12.55
CA GLY A 47 9.38 -23.14 11.37
C GLY A 47 10.06 -21.79 11.21
N HIS A 48 10.56 -21.50 10.01
CA HIS A 48 11.35 -20.30 9.73
C HIS A 48 10.61 -19.30 8.84
N GLN A 49 10.09 -18.23 9.44
CA GLN A 49 9.48 -17.11 8.72
C GLN A 49 10.47 -15.94 8.55
N LYS A 50 10.41 -15.24 7.44
CA LYS A 50 11.21 -14.02 7.18
C LYS A 50 10.31 -12.79 7.27
N ILE A 51 10.81 -11.74 7.90
CA ILE A 51 10.16 -10.42 7.89
C ILE A 51 10.69 -9.68 6.67
N HIS A 52 9.78 -9.20 5.82
CA HIS A 52 10.12 -8.46 4.61
C HIS A 52 9.49 -7.07 4.64
N ILE A 53 10.26 -6.06 4.22
CA ILE A 53 9.75 -4.70 4.01
C ILE A 53 9.44 -4.56 2.53
N SER A 54 8.16 -4.41 2.19
CA SER A 54 7.72 -4.27 0.81
C SER A 54 8.12 -2.92 0.21
N LYS A 55 8.44 -2.92 -1.10
CA LYS A 55 8.59 -1.70 -1.92
C LYS A 55 7.26 -1.13 -2.40
N LYS A 56 6.17 -1.88 -2.22
CA LYS A 56 4.82 -1.50 -2.65
C LYS A 56 4.21 -0.47 -1.71
N TRP A 57 3.31 0.34 -2.25
CA TRP A 57 2.52 1.28 -1.45
C TRP A 57 1.41 0.55 -0.69
N GLY A 58 1.64 0.32 0.61
CA GLY A 58 0.68 -0.37 1.47
C GLY A 58 0.31 -1.76 0.94
N PHE A 59 -1.00 -2.02 0.82
CA PHE A 59 -1.54 -3.28 0.29
C PHE A 59 -1.91 -3.20 -1.20
N THR A 60 -1.45 -2.16 -1.90
CA THR A 60 -1.71 -2.02 -3.33
C THR A 60 -0.73 -2.84 -4.16
N LYS A 61 -1.02 -2.97 -5.46
CA LYS A 61 -0.12 -3.64 -6.40
C LYS A 61 1.04 -2.75 -6.85
N PHE A 62 0.94 -1.45 -6.62
CA PHE A 62 1.84 -0.43 -7.14
C PHE A 62 3.06 -0.22 -6.24
N ASN A 63 4.16 0.22 -6.84
CA ASN A 63 5.36 0.63 -6.11
C ASN A 63 5.12 1.97 -5.40
N ALA A 64 5.80 2.20 -4.27
CA ALA A 64 5.70 3.45 -3.52
C ALA A 64 6.12 4.67 -4.38
N ASP A 65 7.18 4.52 -5.18
CA ASP A 65 7.75 5.60 -5.98
C ASP A 65 6.83 6.03 -7.14
N GLU A 66 6.10 5.07 -7.73
CA GLU A 66 5.17 5.31 -8.84
C GLU A 66 3.79 5.77 -8.36
N PHE A 67 3.42 5.43 -7.13
CA PHE A 67 2.09 5.69 -6.58
C PHE A 67 1.79 7.18 -6.52
N GLU A 68 2.74 8.00 -6.07
CA GLU A 68 2.57 9.45 -5.98
C GLU A 68 2.33 10.08 -7.36
N ASN A 69 3.05 9.62 -8.39
CA ASN A 69 2.88 10.09 -9.77
C ASN A 69 1.51 9.71 -10.34
N MET A 70 1.07 8.46 -10.15
CA MET A 70 -0.24 8.02 -10.65
C MET A 70 -1.42 8.70 -9.93
N VAL A 71 -1.25 9.09 -8.67
CA VAL A 71 -2.23 9.91 -7.95
C VAL A 71 -2.23 11.34 -8.48
N ALA A 72 -1.05 11.93 -8.74
CA ALA A 72 -0.94 13.28 -9.33
C ALA A 72 -1.54 13.35 -10.74
N GLU A 73 -1.34 12.31 -11.55
CA GLU A 73 -1.94 12.14 -12.88
C GLU A 73 -3.42 11.72 -12.82
N LYS A 74 -3.96 11.47 -11.62
CA LYS A 74 -5.35 11.07 -11.34
C LYS A 74 -5.78 9.80 -12.07
N TRP A 75 -4.87 8.86 -12.25
CA TRP A 75 -5.17 7.51 -12.75
C TRP A 75 -5.75 6.61 -11.66
N LEU A 76 -5.61 7.02 -10.40
CA LEU A 76 -6.04 6.29 -9.22
C LEU A 76 -7.16 7.03 -8.49
N ILE A 77 -8.28 6.33 -8.25
CA ILE A 77 -9.38 6.81 -7.40
C ILE A 77 -9.26 6.11 -6.05
N THR A 78 -9.38 6.87 -4.97
CA THR A 78 -9.40 6.33 -3.61
C THR A 78 -10.78 5.76 -3.27
N ASP A 79 -10.84 4.52 -2.81
CA ASP A 79 -12.08 3.85 -2.37
C ASP A 79 -12.01 3.53 -0.87
N GLY A 80 -11.76 4.58 -0.07
CA GLY A 80 -11.54 4.44 1.36
C GLY A 80 -10.24 3.70 1.67
N CYS A 81 -10.33 2.38 1.91
CA CYS A 81 -9.17 1.54 2.24
C CYS A 81 -8.38 1.10 1.00
N GLY A 82 -9.04 1.04 -0.16
CA GLY A 82 -8.47 0.56 -1.41
C GLY A 82 -8.24 1.67 -2.44
N VAL A 83 -7.76 1.26 -3.61
CA VAL A 83 -7.54 2.14 -4.75
C VAL A 83 -8.07 1.46 -6.01
N LYS A 84 -8.94 2.15 -6.75
CA LYS A 84 -9.37 1.76 -8.11
C LYS A 84 -8.43 2.39 -9.12
N TYR A 85 -7.96 1.56 -10.04
CA TYR A 85 -7.27 2.00 -11.23
C TYR A 85 -8.28 2.37 -12.30
N ILE A 86 -8.09 3.53 -12.92
CA ILE A 86 -8.85 3.95 -14.08
C ILE A 86 -8.14 3.42 -15.33
N PRO A 87 -8.71 2.42 -16.05
CA PRO A 87 -8.11 1.95 -17.28
C PRO A 87 -8.32 2.96 -18.40
N THR A 88 -7.30 3.15 -19.23
CA THR A 88 -7.40 3.97 -20.45
C THR A 88 -8.37 3.37 -21.49
N ARG A 89 -8.69 2.08 -21.37
CA ARG A 89 -9.58 1.34 -22.29
C ARG A 89 -10.69 0.64 -21.50
N GLY A 90 -11.94 0.86 -21.88
CA GLY A 90 -13.11 0.20 -21.29
C GLY A 90 -14.37 0.40 -22.15
N PRO A 91 -15.44 -0.38 -21.92
CA PRO A 91 -16.70 -0.20 -22.62
C PRO A 91 -17.25 1.22 -22.38
N TRP A 92 -17.61 1.90 -23.46
CA TRP A 92 -18.28 3.19 -23.44
C TRP A 92 -19.70 3.03 -22.88
N THR A 93 -19.86 2.97 -21.57
CA THR A 93 -21.17 2.89 -20.94
C THR A 93 -21.26 3.91 -19.81
N ARG A 94 -22.02 4.99 -20.10
CA ARG A 94 -22.19 6.25 -19.34
C ARG A 94 -21.08 7.29 -19.56
N GLY A 95 -21.16 7.98 -20.70
CA GLY A 95 -20.68 9.38 -20.81
C GLY A 95 -19.22 9.64 -21.17
N GLY A 96 -18.43 8.61 -21.50
CA GLY A 96 -17.08 8.77 -22.06
C GLY A 96 -16.09 7.70 -21.57
N PRO A 97 -14.83 7.68 -22.06
CA PRO A 97 -13.75 7.07 -21.28
C PRO A 97 -13.78 7.72 -19.89
N CYS A 98 -13.31 7.03 -18.86
CA CYS A 98 -13.21 7.59 -17.52
C CYS A 98 -12.15 8.72 -17.48
N THR A 99 -12.38 9.81 -18.19
CA THR A 99 -11.56 11.01 -18.22
C THR A 99 -12.19 12.02 -17.29
N HIS A 100 -11.61 12.08 -16.09
CA HIS A 100 -11.34 13.28 -15.28
C HIS A 100 -12.46 14.26 -14.88
N GLU A 101 -13.64 14.30 -15.50
CA GLU A 101 -14.63 15.37 -15.27
C GLU A 101 -16.01 14.91 -14.81
N SER A 102 -16.26 13.60 -14.65
CA SER A 102 -17.57 13.10 -14.23
C SER A 102 -17.80 13.05 -12.71
N PHE A 103 -16.87 13.53 -11.90
CA PHE A 103 -17.11 13.81 -10.48
C PHE A 103 -16.95 15.31 -10.25
N GLY A 104 -18.04 16.05 -10.47
CA GLY A 104 -18.15 17.44 -10.07
C GLY A 104 -17.79 17.61 -8.59
N ALA A 105 -16.96 18.63 -8.35
CA ALA A 105 -16.63 19.25 -7.08
C ALA A 105 -17.25 18.63 -5.81
N ALA A 106 -16.43 17.88 -5.06
CA ALA A 106 -16.58 17.79 -3.61
C ALA A 106 -15.35 18.46 -2.96
N PRO A 107 -15.52 19.57 -2.20
CA PRO A 107 -14.41 20.23 -1.53
C PRO A 107 -13.83 19.32 -0.45
N SER A 108 -12.51 19.16 -0.48
CA SER A 108 -11.62 18.93 0.67
C SER A 108 -12.22 18.18 1.87
N LEU A 109 -12.11 16.85 1.88
CA LEU A 109 -11.98 16.07 3.13
C LEU A 109 -10.76 15.15 3.05
N LEU A 110 -9.66 15.68 2.52
CA LEU A 110 -8.34 15.15 2.83
C LEU A 110 -8.00 15.69 4.21
N VAL A 111 -8.44 14.99 5.26
CA VAL A 111 -8.03 15.31 6.63
C VAL A 111 -6.51 15.13 6.66
N PRO A 112 -5.71 16.21 6.83
CA PRO A 112 -4.28 16.10 6.81
C PRO A 112 -3.88 15.44 8.13
N THR A 113 -3.51 14.16 8.11
CA THR A 113 -2.81 13.59 9.28
C THR A 113 -1.34 14.02 9.25
N HIS A 114 -1.18 15.33 9.48
CA HIS A 114 -0.04 16.05 10.03
C HIS A 114 1.34 15.80 9.43
N LYS A 115 1.76 16.75 8.57
CA LYS A 115 2.93 17.63 8.79
C LYS A 115 4.11 16.98 9.53
N SER A 116 5.02 16.37 8.79
CA SER A 116 6.46 16.40 9.10
C SER A 116 7.28 15.97 7.88
N TYR A 117 7.15 16.71 6.77
CA TYR A 117 8.18 16.71 5.74
C TYR A 117 9.05 17.93 6.03
N PHE A 118 10.23 17.69 6.59
CA PHE A 118 11.20 18.75 6.88
C PHE A 118 11.53 19.53 5.58
N PRO A 119 11.60 20.87 5.61
CA PRO A 119 12.02 21.64 4.45
C PRO A 119 13.53 21.43 4.23
N VAL A 120 13.88 20.77 3.13
CA VAL A 120 15.24 20.82 2.57
C VAL A 120 15.51 22.29 2.23
N LYS A 121 16.39 22.95 3.01
CA LYS A 121 16.88 24.30 2.73
C LYS A 121 17.48 24.33 1.32
N LYS A 122 16.77 24.89 0.34
CA LYS A 122 17.34 25.24 -0.96
C LYS A 122 18.41 26.31 -0.70
N LYS A 123 19.69 25.96 -0.90
CA LYS A 123 20.76 26.95 -1.08
C LYS A 123 20.40 27.78 -2.32
N LYS A 124 20.35 29.10 -2.15
CA LYS A 124 20.25 30.09 -3.22
C LYS A 124 21.49 29.93 -4.10
N SER A 125 21.32 29.52 -5.34
CA SER A 125 22.35 29.65 -6.37
C SER A 125 22.14 31.00 -7.02
N ASP A 126 23.04 31.94 -6.74
CA ASP A 126 23.08 33.24 -7.38
C ASP A 126 23.41 33.07 -8.87
N CYS A 127 22.64 33.75 -9.72
CA CYS A 127 22.86 33.82 -11.16
C CYS A 127 24.10 34.68 -11.46
N PRO A 128 25.05 34.25 -12.30
CA PRO A 128 25.99 35.19 -12.91
C PRO A 128 25.35 35.84 -14.14
N ILE A 129 25.16 37.15 -14.06
CA ILE A 129 24.92 38.04 -15.20
C ILE A 129 26.25 38.17 -15.95
N LEU A 130 26.29 37.73 -17.21
CA LEU A 130 27.35 38.07 -18.16
C LEU A 130 26.92 39.34 -18.92
N PRO A 131 27.80 40.32 -19.14
CA PRO A 131 27.76 41.12 -20.37
C PRO A 131 28.35 40.34 -21.55
#